data_AF-A0A2E0AI52-F1
#
_entry.id   AF-A0A2E0AI52-F1
#
_cell.length_a   1.000
_cell.length_b   1.000
_cell.length_c   1.000
_cell.angle_alpha   90.00
_cell.angle_beta   90.00
_cell.angle_gamma   90.00
#
_symmetry.space_group_name_H-M   'P 1'
#
loop_
_entity.id
_entity.type
_entity.pdbx_description
1 polymer ?
#
loop_
_entity_poly.entity_id
_entity_poly.type
_entity_poly.pdbx_seq_one_letter_code
_entity_poly.pdbx_strand_id
1 'polypeptide(L)'
;MPVNRAINPWLPHRHLPTDDSQRRWLDHHSILLGAWAWQGFEEHGRGLVWIRATTMTSEPGAWPWSTEARLLEPIYITSANAWFVISSLPCEHSRRQISIALQTYQPSTDAIAWLQFAKQPLVLQLHNMKVPPRAALRQLDRRRDEFEIS
;
A
#
# COMPACT_ATOMS: atom_id res chain seq x y z
N MET A 1 -8.56 -7.97 -9.62
CA MET A 1 -8.90 -8.08 -8.17
C MET A 1 -9.83 -6.92 -7.82
N PRO A 2 -10.87 -7.10 -7.00
CA PRO A 2 -11.71 -5.97 -6.56
C PRO A 2 -10.95 -5.12 -5.54
N VAL A 3 -10.81 -3.81 -5.81
CA VAL A 3 -10.16 -2.84 -4.92
C VAL A 3 -11.26 -1.94 -4.36
N ASN A 4 -11.44 -1.97 -3.04
CA ASN A 4 -12.38 -1.06 -2.39
C ASN A 4 -11.72 0.32 -2.22
N ARG A 5 -12.36 1.37 -2.75
CA ARG A 5 -11.78 2.72 -2.83
C ARG A 5 -12.53 3.65 -1.89
N ALA A 6 -11.80 4.32 -1.00
CA ALA A 6 -12.31 5.49 -0.30
C ALA A 6 -11.65 6.74 -0.91
N ILE A 7 -12.41 7.55 -1.65
CA ILE A 7 -11.90 8.74 -2.33
C ILE A 7 -12.07 9.95 -1.40
N ASN A 8 -10.99 10.71 -1.19
CA ASN A 8 -11.00 11.95 -0.43
C ASN A 8 -11.58 13.09 -1.29
N PRO A 9 -12.62 13.83 -0.83
CA PRO A 9 -13.36 14.80 -1.64
C PRO A 9 -12.61 16.11 -2.02
N TRP A 10 -11.35 16.31 -1.61
CA TRP A 10 -10.61 17.57 -1.79
C TRP A 10 -9.51 17.50 -2.87
N LEU A 11 -9.82 16.99 -4.06
CA LEU A 11 -8.87 16.83 -5.18
C LEU A 11 -8.86 18.06 -6.11
N PRO A 12 -7.78 18.89 -6.19
CA PRO A 12 -7.65 19.88 -7.25
C PRO A 12 -6.96 19.28 -8.49
N HIS A 13 -7.38 19.76 -9.65
CA HIS A 13 -7.03 19.34 -11.00
C HIS A 13 -5.52 19.34 -11.32
N ARG A 14 -4.84 18.20 -11.13
CA ARG A 14 -3.71 17.78 -11.97
C ARG A 14 -3.98 16.34 -12.37
N HIS A 15 -4.23 16.14 -13.67
CA HIS A 15 -4.79 14.94 -14.32
C HIS A 15 -5.08 13.79 -13.36
N LEU A 16 -6.33 13.71 -12.91
CA LEU A 16 -6.85 12.55 -12.20
C LEU A 16 -6.47 11.32 -13.01
N PRO A 17 -5.69 10.41 -12.44
CA PRO A 17 -5.19 9.30 -13.20
C PRO A 17 -6.34 8.35 -13.54
N THR A 18 -6.26 7.76 -14.72
CA THR A 18 -7.29 6.83 -15.19
C THR A 18 -7.28 5.55 -14.37
N ASP A 19 -8.45 4.90 -14.28
CA ASP A 19 -8.59 3.60 -13.64
C ASP A 19 -7.60 2.55 -14.19
N ASP A 20 -7.26 2.65 -15.47
CA ASP A 20 -6.33 1.76 -16.15
C ASP A 20 -4.87 1.94 -15.69
N SER A 21 -4.45 3.19 -15.46
CA SER A 21 -3.09 3.45 -14.95
C SER A 21 -2.95 2.98 -13.50
N GLN A 22 -3.99 3.15 -12.69
CA GLN A 22 -4.02 2.59 -11.34
C GLN A 22 -3.96 1.05 -11.37
N ARG A 23 -4.79 0.40 -12.20
CA ARG A 23 -4.80 -1.07 -12.31
C ARG A 23 -3.44 -1.61 -12.73
N ARG A 24 -2.82 -1.04 -13.77
CA ARG A 24 -1.49 -1.45 -14.22
C ARG A 24 -0.43 -1.31 -13.13
N TRP A 25 -0.48 -0.22 -12.37
CA TRP A 25 0.45 -0.02 -11.25
C TRP A 25 0.25 -1.04 -10.14
N LEU A 26 -1.01 -1.31 -9.74
CA LEU A 26 -1.32 -2.31 -8.72
C LEU A 26 -0.92 -3.71 -9.15
N ASP A 27 -1.17 -4.07 -10.41
CA ASP A 27 -0.75 -5.37 -10.95
C ASP A 27 0.77 -5.50 -10.92
N HIS A 28 1.49 -4.47 -11.37
CA HIS A 28 2.96 -4.43 -11.39
C HIS A 28 3.57 -4.53 -9.99
N HIS A 29 3.00 -3.85 -9.00
CA HIS A 29 3.54 -3.80 -7.63
C HIS A 29 2.91 -4.81 -6.69
N SER A 30 1.93 -5.60 -7.12
CA SER A 30 1.17 -6.51 -6.25
C SER A 30 2.05 -7.46 -5.43
N ILE A 31 3.11 -8.01 -6.02
CA ILE A 31 4.08 -8.87 -5.33
C ILE A 31 4.83 -8.08 -4.24
N LEU A 32 5.30 -6.87 -4.56
CA LEU A 32 6.00 -6.01 -3.59
C LEU A 32 5.10 -5.63 -2.41
N LEU A 33 3.86 -5.21 -2.70
CA LEU A 33 2.86 -4.86 -1.70
C LEU A 33 2.54 -6.05 -0.78
N GLY A 34 2.35 -7.24 -1.36
CA GLY A 34 2.09 -8.46 -0.61
C GLY A 34 3.27 -8.87 0.26
N ALA A 35 4.49 -8.76 -0.26
CA ALA A 35 5.71 -9.10 0.48
C ALA A 35 5.89 -8.21 1.70
N TRP A 36 5.79 -6.88 1.54
CA TRP A 36 5.91 -5.96 2.66
C TRP A 36 4.78 -6.11 3.68
N ALA A 37 3.55 -6.36 3.23
CA ALA A 37 2.45 -6.63 4.15
C ALA A 37 2.70 -7.89 4.99
N TRP A 38 3.26 -8.94 4.39
CA TRP A 38 3.64 -10.16 5.11
C TRP A 38 4.80 -9.93 6.08
N GLN A 39 5.86 -9.26 5.62
CA GLN A 39 7.02 -8.94 6.46
C GLN A 39 6.60 -8.12 7.69
N GLY A 40 5.80 -7.06 7.49
CA GLY A 40 5.28 -6.27 8.61
C GLY A 40 4.40 -7.07 9.55
N PHE A 41 3.65 -8.05 9.03
CA PHE A 41 2.87 -8.97 9.87
C PHE A 41 3.75 -9.92 10.68
N GLU A 42 4.81 -10.48 10.10
CA GLU A 42 5.74 -11.35 10.81
C GLU A 42 6.52 -10.60 11.90
N GLU A 43 6.96 -9.38 11.62
CA GLU A 43 7.77 -8.58 12.54
C GLU A 43 6.95 -7.90 13.65
N HIS A 44 5.72 -7.48 13.34
CA HIS A 44 4.94 -6.61 14.23
C HIS A 44 3.52 -7.08 14.50
N GLY A 45 3.10 -8.21 13.93
CA GLY A 45 1.74 -8.73 14.05
C GLY A 45 0.73 -7.96 13.19
N ARG A 46 -0.55 -8.04 13.54
CA ARG A 46 -1.61 -7.40 12.75
C ARG A 46 -1.39 -5.88 12.63
N GLY A 47 -1.71 -5.33 11.47
CA GLY A 47 -1.42 -3.94 11.14
C GLY A 47 -1.64 -3.61 9.67
N LEU A 48 -1.09 -2.48 9.25
CA LEU A 48 -1.05 -2.05 7.86
C LEU A 48 0.37 -1.64 7.47
N VAL A 49 0.74 -1.85 6.22
CA VAL A 49 1.99 -1.31 5.67
C VAL A 49 1.73 0.07 5.10
N TRP A 50 2.42 1.08 5.62
CA TRP A 50 2.44 2.40 5.01
C TRP A 50 3.54 2.47 3.97
N ILE A 51 3.18 2.82 2.75
CA ILE A 51 4.06 2.94 1.62
C ILE A 51 4.17 4.41 1.27
N ARG A 52 5.39 4.93 1.38
CA ARG A 52 5.70 6.28 0.96
C ARG A 52 6.18 6.24 -0.48
N ALA A 53 5.53 7.02 -1.36
CA ALA A 53 5.99 7.23 -2.73
C ALA A 53 6.68 8.60 -2.84
N THR A 54 8.00 8.61 -2.95
CA THR A 54 8.81 9.83 -3.10
C THR A 54 9.39 9.94 -4.50
N THR A 55 9.69 11.16 -4.95
CA THR A 55 10.53 11.38 -6.13
C THR A 55 11.97 10.93 -5.83
N MET A 56 12.81 10.80 -6.86
CA MET A 56 14.26 10.60 -6.67
C MET A 56 14.95 11.75 -5.91
N THR A 57 14.31 12.92 -5.83
CA THR A 57 14.76 14.10 -5.06
C THR A 57 14.16 14.15 -3.65
N SER A 58 13.51 13.08 -3.19
CA SER A 58 12.85 12.98 -1.87
C SER A 58 11.70 13.96 -1.65
N GLU A 59 11.17 14.54 -2.71
CA GLU A 59 10.01 15.41 -2.66
C GLU A 59 8.71 14.59 -2.67
N PRO A 60 7.62 15.10 -2.07
CA PRO A 60 6.30 14.49 -2.20
C PRO A 60 5.90 14.48 -3.68
N GLY A 61 5.92 13.30 -4.31
CA GLY A 61 5.60 13.15 -5.72
C GLY A 61 4.11 13.33 -6.02
N ALA A 62 3.79 13.48 -7.32
CA ALA A 62 2.44 13.28 -7.86
C ALA A 62 1.94 11.84 -7.60
N TRP A 63 0.77 11.47 -8.16
CA TRP A 63 0.20 10.13 -8.02
C TRP A 63 1.23 9.00 -8.16
N PRO A 64 1.14 7.91 -7.39
CA PRO A 64 2.10 6.79 -7.39
C PRO A 64 2.27 6.13 -8.77
N TRP A 65 1.24 6.25 -9.61
CA TRP A 65 1.18 5.75 -10.99
C TRP A 65 1.22 6.88 -12.02
N SER A 66 1.93 7.96 -11.69
CA SER A 66 2.40 8.95 -12.66
C SER A 66 3.58 8.40 -13.47
N THR A 67 3.98 9.09 -14.53
CA THR A 67 5.12 8.71 -15.39
C THR A 67 6.49 9.00 -14.78
N GLU A 68 6.55 9.63 -13.61
CA GLU A 68 7.79 9.95 -12.93
C GLU A 68 8.32 8.76 -12.13
N ALA A 69 9.63 8.56 -12.12
CA ALA A 69 10.27 7.54 -11.30
C ALA A 69 10.02 7.81 -9.81
N ARG A 70 9.74 6.75 -9.05
CA ARG A 70 9.43 6.80 -7.62
C ARG A 70 10.24 5.78 -6.84
N LEU A 71 10.62 6.18 -5.64
CA LEU A 71 11.09 5.26 -4.60
C LEU A 71 9.89 4.91 -3.73
N LEU A 72 9.74 3.62 -3.42
CA LEU A 72 8.71 3.08 -2.56
C LEU A 72 9.37 2.55 -1.30
N GLU A 73 8.93 3.04 -0.14
CA GLU A 73 9.50 2.66 1.16
C GLU A 73 8.37 2.18 2.09
N PRO A 74 8.51 0.99 2.71
CA PRO A 74 7.54 0.50 3.69
C PRO A 74 7.83 1.05 5.09
N ILE A 75 6.76 1.39 5.80
CA ILE A 75 6.74 1.72 7.23
C ILE A 75 5.65 0.86 7.85
N TYR A 76 5.99 0.09 8.89
CA TYR A 76 5.02 -0.82 9.50
C TYR A 76 4.26 -0.15 10.63
N ILE A 77 2.93 -0.16 10.53
CA ILE A 77 2.04 0.38 11.55
C ILE A 77 1.26 -0.78 12.16
N THR A 78 1.54 -1.06 13.42
CA THR A 78 0.85 -2.10 14.20
C THR A 78 -0.61 -1.73 14.42
N SER A 79 -1.49 -2.70 14.70
CA SER A 79 -2.89 -2.42 15.04
C SER A 79 -3.05 -1.46 16.23
N ALA A 80 -2.13 -1.50 17.20
CA ALA A 80 -2.14 -0.58 18.35
C ALA A 80 -1.90 0.88 17.92
N ASN A 81 -1.02 1.09 16.93
CA ASN A 81 -0.68 2.42 16.42
C ASN A 81 -1.56 2.87 15.25
N ALA A 82 -2.26 1.93 14.60
CA ALA A 82 -3.12 2.20 13.44
C ALA A 82 -4.24 3.18 13.78
N TRP A 83 -4.71 3.23 15.03
CA TRP A 83 -5.71 4.20 15.47
C TRP A 83 -5.30 5.66 15.23
N PHE A 84 -4.03 6.01 15.51
CA PHE A 84 -3.51 7.37 15.30
C PHE A 84 -3.51 7.76 13.83
N VAL A 85 -3.19 6.80 12.97
CA VAL A 85 -3.15 7.03 11.52
C VAL A 85 -4.56 7.09 10.95
N ILE A 86 -5.47 6.23 11.40
CA ILE A 86 -6.88 6.28 11.02
C ILE A 86 -7.53 7.59 11.48
N SER A 87 -7.28 8.04 12.71
CA SER A 87 -7.87 9.27 13.24
C SER A 87 -7.44 10.52 12.46
N SER A 88 -6.26 10.49 11.82
CA SER A 88 -5.77 11.56 10.94
C SER A 88 -6.51 11.65 9.59
N LEU A 89 -7.33 10.65 9.22
CA LEU A 89 -8.07 10.69 7.97
C LEU A 89 -9.22 11.70 8.02
N PRO A 90 -9.38 12.53 6.99
CA PRO A 90 -10.44 13.55 6.99
C PRO A 90 -11.84 12.94 6.88
N CYS A 91 -12.01 11.77 6.27
CA CYS A 91 -13.31 11.16 5.97
C CYS A 91 -13.70 10.06 6.96
N GLU A 92 -14.84 10.19 7.64
CA GLU A 92 -15.37 9.19 8.58
C GLU A 92 -15.65 7.83 7.91
N HIS A 93 -16.17 7.84 6.68
CA HIS A 93 -16.42 6.62 5.93
C HIS A 93 -15.12 5.84 5.69
N SER A 94 -14.05 6.52 5.28
CA SER A 94 -12.72 5.93 5.12
C SER A 94 -12.19 5.36 6.43
N ARG A 95 -12.33 6.11 7.54
CA ARG A 95 -11.92 5.64 8.87
C ARG A 95 -12.59 4.31 9.22
N ARG A 96 -13.91 4.25 9.04
CA ARG A 96 -14.70 3.05 9.35
C ARG A 96 -14.30 1.87 8.47
N GLN A 97 -14.12 2.08 7.17
CA GLN A 97 -13.70 1.02 6.24
C GLN A 97 -12.34 0.41 6.63
N ILE A 98 -11.36 1.25 7.00
CA ILE A 98 -10.02 0.78 7.36
C ILE A 98 -10.04 0.06 8.71
N SER A 99 -10.80 0.57 9.68
CA SER A 99 -10.99 -0.11 10.96
C SER A 99 -11.61 -1.50 10.77
N ILE A 100 -12.64 -1.63 9.91
CA ILE A 100 -13.24 -2.93 9.57
C ILE A 100 -12.23 -3.83 8.86
N ALA A 101 -11.46 -3.28 7.90
CA ALA A 101 -10.45 -4.03 7.16
C ALA A 101 -9.40 -4.63 8.11
N LEU A 102 -8.85 -3.84 9.03
CA LEU A 102 -7.85 -4.29 10.01
C LEU A 102 -8.36 -5.41 10.94
N GLN A 103 -9.65 -5.40 11.25
CA GLN A 103 -10.27 -6.42 12.10
C GLN A 103 -10.56 -7.72 11.34
N THR A 104 -10.86 -7.63 10.05
CA THR A 104 -11.42 -8.75 9.27
C THR A 104 -10.45 -9.38 8.27
N TYR A 105 -9.35 -8.71 7.92
CA TYR A 105 -8.41 -9.25 6.93
C TYR A 105 -7.71 -10.52 7.42
N GLN A 106 -7.36 -11.38 6.46
CA GLN A 106 -6.60 -12.59 6.63
C GLN A 106 -5.16 -12.36 6.12
N PRO A 107 -4.15 -12.20 7.01
CA PRO A 107 -2.77 -11.88 6.60
C PRO A 107 -2.16 -12.88 5.60
N SER A 108 -2.64 -14.12 5.58
CA SER A 108 -2.17 -15.17 4.68
C SER A 108 -2.60 -14.97 3.22
N THR A 109 -3.63 -14.17 2.96
CA THR A 109 -4.24 -14.02 1.61
C THR A 109 -4.51 -12.57 1.24
N ASP A 110 -4.55 -11.69 2.24
CA ASP A 110 -4.93 -10.29 2.09
C ASP A 110 -3.77 -9.37 2.51
N ALA A 111 -3.70 -8.21 1.86
CA ALA A 111 -2.80 -7.14 2.25
C ALA A 111 -3.58 -5.83 2.45
N ILE A 112 -3.23 -5.10 3.50
CA ILE A 112 -3.70 -3.73 3.73
C ILE A 112 -2.48 -2.82 3.61
N ALA A 113 -2.53 -1.92 2.64
CA ALA A 113 -1.51 -0.92 2.43
C ALA A 113 -2.11 0.49 2.50
N TRP A 114 -1.41 1.38 3.17
CA TRP A 114 -1.67 2.81 3.11
C TRP A 114 -0.63 3.43 2.20
N LEU A 115 -1.04 3.95 1.06
CA LEU A 115 -0.16 4.60 0.10
C LEU A 115 -0.25 6.12 0.29
N GLN A 116 0.84 6.74 0.70
CA GLN A 116 0.91 8.20 0.78
C GLN A 116 1.65 8.76 -0.43
N PHE A 117 1.03 9.73 -1.07
CA PHE A 117 1.58 10.52 -2.17
C PHE A 117 1.17 11.98 -1.97
N ALA A 118 2.07 12.93 -2.25
CA ALA A 118 1.87 14.32 -1.87
C ALA A 118 1.40 14.46 -0.40
N LYS A 119 0.36 15.26 -0.13
CA LYS A 119 -0.31 15.37 1.18
C LYS A 119 -1.53 14.43 1.32
N GLN A 120 -1.63 13.40 0.48
CA GLN A 120 -2.84 12.60 0.32
C GLN A 120 -2.59 11.11 0.62
N PRO A 121 -3.44 10.48 1.44
CA PRO A 121 -3.42 9.05 1.63
C PRO A 121 -4.45 8.33 0.73
N LEU A 122 -4.06 7.16 0.22
CA LEU A 122 -4.97 6.18 -0.36
C LEU A 122 -4.79 4.86 0.39
N VAL A 123 -5.88 4.29 0.91
CA VAL A 123 -5.83 2.94 1.47
C VAL A 123 -6.23 1.91 0.42
N LEU A 124 -5.38 0.91 0.29
CA LEU A 124 -5.53 -0.24 -0.59
C LEU A 124 -5.81 -1.46 0.28
N GLN A 125 -6.95 -2.08 0.04
CA GLN A 125 -7.25 -3.41 0.57
C GLN A 125 -7.22 -4.40 -0.59
N LEU A 126 -6.19 -5.24 -0.60
CA LEU A 126 -6.00 -6.29 -1.58
C LEU A 126 -6.49 -7.60 -0.99
N HIS A 127 -7.65 -8.05 -1.45
CA HIS A 127 -8.26 -9.30 -1.01
C HIS A 127 -7.88 -10.44 -1.94
N ASN A 128 -7.71 -11.64 -1.36
CA ASN A 128 -7.49 -12.88 -2.11
C ASN A 128 -6.41 -12.74 -3.18
N MET A 129 -5.24 -12.22 -2.80
CA MET A 129 -4.16 -11.93 -3.74
C MET A 129 -3.76 -13.16 -4.56
N LYS A 130 -3.50 -12.97 -5.86
CA LYS A 130 -3.17 -14.06 -6.79
C LYS A 130 -1.89 -14.77 -6.34
N VAL A 131 -0.93 -13.99 -5.86
CA VAL A 131 0.23 -14.47 -5.12
C VAL A 131 0.00 -14.09 -3.66
N PRO A 132 -0.20 -15.08 -2.76
CA PRO A 132 -0.39 -14.81 -1.33
C PRO A 132 0.78 -14.03 -0.73
N PRO A 133 0.56 -13.14 0.26
CA PRO A 133 1.61 -12.31 0.89
C PRO A 133 2.90 -13.07 1.27
N ARG A 134 2.78 -14.23 1.94
CA ARG A 134 3.93 -15.10 2.29
C ARG A 134 4.68 -15.63 1.07
N ALA A 135 3.98 -15.95 -0.01
CA ALA A 135 4.60 -16.41 -1.25
C ALA A 135 5.29 -15.24 -1.97
N ALA A 136 4.72 -14.03 -1.88
CA ALA A 136 5.29 -12.82 -2.46
C ALA A 136 6.64 -12.45 -1.82
N LEU A 137 6.75 -12.52 -0.48
CA LEU A 137 8.03 -12.28 0.21
C LEU A 137 9.10 -13.28 -0.25
N ARG A 138 8.78 -14.57 -0.27
CA ARG A 138 9.70 -15.61 -0.77
C ARG A 138 10.14 -15.39 -2.23
N GLN A 139 9.28 -14.84 -3.07
CA GLN A 139 9.63 -14.51 -4.46
C GLN A 139 10.59 -13.33 -4.52
N LEU A 140 10.39 -12.29 -3.69
CA LEU A 140 11.34 -11.18 -3.63
C LEU A 140 12.69 -11.61 -3.09
N ASP A 141 12.73 -12.41 -2.01
CA ASP A 141 13.98 -12.88 -1.42
C ASP A 141 14.84 -13.65 -2.44
N ARG A 142 14.22 -14.57 -3.19
CA ARG A 142 14.90 -15.30 -4.27
C ARG A 142 15.43 -14.40 -5.38
N ARG A 143 14.72 -13.30 -5.66
CA ARG A 143 15.15 -12.33 -6.67
C ARG A 143 16.19 -11.37 -6.10
N ARG A 144 16.31 -11.22 -4.78
CA ARG A 144 17.37 -10.43 -4.15
C ARG A 144 18.74 -11.00 -4.49
N ASP A 145 18.83 -12.33 -4.52
CA ASP A 145 20.01 -13.07 -4.99
C ASP A 145 20.36 -12.75 -6.47
N GLU A 146 19.42 -12.28 -7.30
CA GLU A 146 19.68 -11.85 -8.68
C GLU A 146 20.37 -10.48 -8.76
N PHE A 147 20.30 -9.68 -7.68
CA PHE A 147 20.82 -8.31 -7.63
C PHE A 147 21.97 -8.12 -6.64
N GLU A 148 22.15 -9.04 -5.69
CA GLU A 148 23.35 -9.11 -4.84
C GLU A 148 24.49 -9.76 -5.64
N ILE A 149 25.37 -8.93 -6.21
CA ILE A 149 26.60 -9.40 -6.87
C ILE A 149 27.49 -10.03 -5.78
N SER A 150 27.75 -11.33 -5.93
CA SER A 150 28.67 -12.11 -5.08
C SER A 150 30.13 -11.69 -5.28
#